data_AF-A0A929F3V2-F1
#
_entry.id   AF-A0A929F3V2-F1
#
_cell.length_a   1.000
_cell.length_b   1.000
_cell.length_c   1.000
_cell.angle_alpha   90.00
_cell.angle_beta   90.00
_cell.angle_gamma   90.00
#
_symmetry.space_group_name_H-M   'P 1'
#
loop_
_entity.id
_entity.type
_entity.pdbx_description
1 polymer ?
#
loop_
_entity_poly.entity_id
_entity_poly.type
_entity_poly.pdbx_seq_one_letter_code
_entity_poly.pdbx_strand_id
1 'polypeptide(L)'
;KDRTLALDIENTVTGETETLSSELVVLSIGGIPSASTSKLADQFKIPLSDQGFFKVAEAPVGSAVGGVFIAGTANGLKDIPSCLAEASASAICVAQFLRERT
;
A
#
# COMPACT_ATOMS: atom_id res chain seq x y z
N LYS A 1 27.31 -28.18 -12.45
CA LYS A 1 26.06 -28.51 -11.74
C LYS A 1 25.00 -27.62 -12.34
N ASP A 2 24.03 -28.18 -13.05
CA ASP A 2 22.91 -27.42 -13.62
C ASP A 2 22.24 -26.60 -12.51
N ARG A 3 22.06 -25.30 -12.77
CA ARG A 3 21.48 -24.31 -11.85
C ARG A 3 20.00 -24.06 -12.16
N THR A 4 19.33 -25.08 -12.70
CA THR A 4 17.95 -24.98 -13.14
C THR A 4 16.99 -25.17 -11.97
N LEU A 5 16.00 -24.30 -11.88
CA LEU A 5 14.87 -24.37 -10.96
C LEU A 5 13.68 -24.99 -11.70
N ALA A 6 13.08 -26.02 -11.11
CA ALA A 6 11.84 -26.61 -11.60
C ALA A 6 10.65 -25.97 -10.87
N LEU A 7 9.67 -25.51 -11.63
CA LEU A 7 8.45 -24.85 -11.16
C LEU A 7 7.26 -25.69 -11.60
N ASP A 8 6.52 -26.26 -10.65
CA ASP A 8 5.25 -26.90 -10.95
C ASP A 8 4.17 -25.83 -11.06
N ILE A 9 3.55 -25.74 -12.23
CA ILE A 9 2.52 -24.75 -12.56
C ILE A 9 1.27 -25.44 -13.10
N GLU A 10 0.12 -24.86 -12.82
CA GLU A 10 -1.14 -25.26 -13.46
C GLU A 10 -1.46 -24.26 -14.57
N ASN A 11 -1.63 -24.77 -15.79
CA ASN A 11 -2.13 -23.97 -16.88
C ASN A 11 -3.65 -23.85 -16.77
N THR A 12 -4.12 -22.70 -16.27
CA THR A 12 -5.54 -22.48 -16.01
C THR A 12 -6.41 -22.45 -17.27
N VAL A 13 -5.81 -22.42 -18.47
CA VAL A 13 -6.54 -22.48 -19.75
C VAL A 13 -6.80 -23.91 -20.18
N THR A 14 -5.83 -24.81 -19.99
CA THR A 14 -5.94 -26.24 -20.37
C THR A 14 -6.38 -27.13 -19.22
N GLY A 15 -6.18 -26.71 -17.98
CA GLY A 15 -6.39 -27.50 -16.76
C GLY A 15 -5.29 -28.54 -16.51
N GLU A 16 -4.20 -28.49 -17.27
CA GLU A 16 -3.08 -29.42 -17.15
C GLU A 16 -2.00 -28.86 -16.21
N THR A 17 -1.34 -29.75 -15.48
CA THR A 17 -0.17 -29.41 -14.67
C THR A 17 1.10 -29.63 -15.50
N GLU A 18 1.98 -28.64 -15.49
CA GLU A 18 3.23 -28.63 -16.26
C GLU A 18 4.41 -28.28 -15.32
N THR A 19 5.59 -28.84 -15.58
CA THR A 19 6.82 -28.47 -14.87
C THR A 19 7.69 -27.58 -15.77
N LEU A 20 7.85 -26.32 -15.40
CA LEU A 20 8.68 -25.35 -16.12
C LEU A 20 10.10 -25.30 -15.54
N SER A 21 11.12 -25.43 -16.39
CA SER A 21 12.53 -25.31 -15.97
C SER A 21 13.09 -23.94 -16.35
N SER A 22 13.63 -23.19 -15.37
CA SER A 22 14.25 -21.88 -15.59
C SER A 22 15.54 -21.71 -14.79
N GLU A 23 16.51 -20.96 -15.31
CA GLU A 23 17.73 -20.59 -14.59
C GLU A 23 17.53 -19.38 -13.66
N LEU A 24 16.44 -18.63 -13.84
CA LEU A 24 16.09 -17.47 -13.02
C LEU A 24 14.59 -17.41 -12.77
N VAL A 25 14.23 -17.16 -11.52
CA VAL A 25 12.84 -16.94 -11.09
C VAL A 25 12.77 -15.60 -10.37
N VAL A 26 11.92 -14.71 -10.86
CA VAL A 26 11.68 -13.39 -10.26
C VAL A 26 10.36 -13.44 -9.50
N LEU A 27 10.43 -13.22 -8.18
CA LEU A 27 9.25 -13.16 -7.33
C LEU A 27 8.71 -11.73 -7.27
N SER A 28 7.57 -11.50 -7.90
CA SER A 28 6.83 -10.24 -7.81
C SER A 28 6.10 -10.17 -6.46
N ILE A 29 6.80 -9.71 -5.43
CA ILE A 29 6.23 -9.61 -4.08
C ILE A 29 5.25 -8.44 -3.96
N GLY A 30 4.24 -8.61 -3.12
CA GLY A 30 3.41 -7.50 -2.64
C GLY A 30 4.15 -6.64 -1.61
N GLY A 31 3.51 -5.56 -1.18
CA GLY A 31 3.97 -4.71 -0.08
C GLY A 31 3.16 -4.90 1.19
N ILE A 32 3.82 -4.67 2.31
CA ILE A 32 3.25 -4.68 3.65
C ILE A 32 3.42 -3.29 4.29
N PRO A 33 2.66 -2.96 5.34
CA PRO A 33 2.89 -1.73 6.08
C PRO A 33 4.32 -1.65 6.62
N SER A 34 4.83 -0.42 6.76
CA SER A 34 6.12 -0.20 7.43
C SER A 34 6.09 -0.74 8.87
N ALA A 35 7.22 -1.23 9.36
CA ALA A 35 7.37 -1.68 10.74
C ALA A 35 7.00 -0.59 11.78
N SER A 36 7.10 0.69 11.41
CA SER A 36 6.72 1.82 12.27
C SER A 36 5.23 2.17 12.24
N THR A 37 4.44 1.59 11.33
CA THR A 37 3.04 1.97 11.11
C THR A 37 2.19 1.79 12.36
N SER A 38 2.28 0.64 13.04
CA SER A 38 1.51 0.39 14.28
C SER A 38 1.86 1.38 15.39
N LYS A 39 3.16 1.65 15.60
CA LYS A 39 3.60 2.63 16.61
C LYS A 39 3.06 4.03 16.33
N LEU A 40 3.05 4.46 15.07
CA LEU A 40 2.52 5.77 14.67
C LEU A 40 1.00 5.81 14.82
N ALA A 41 0.29 4.74 14.46
CA ALA A 41 -1.15 4.63 14.65
C ALA A 41 -1.53 4.79 16.13
N ASP A 42 -0.78 4.17 17.04
CA ASP A 42 -1.00 4.30 18.49
C ASP A 42 -0.71 5.69 19.02
N GLN A 43 0.33 6.36 18.50
CA GLN A 43 0.71 7.72 18.89
C GLN A 43 -0.31 8.75 18.44
N PHE A 44 -0.73 8.67 17.18
CA PHE A 44 -1.66 9.62 16.58
C PHE A 44 -3.13 9.21 16.76
N LYS A 45 -3.42 8.04 17.35
CA LYS A 45 -4.77 7.48 17.53
C LYS A 45 -5.53 7.30 16.22
N ILE A 46 -4.81 6.91 15.16
CA ILE A 46 -5.37 6.67 13.83
C ILE A 46 -5.72 5.17 13.71
N PRO A 47 -6.94 4.80 13.31
CA PRO A 47 -7.26 3.39 13.08
C PRO A 47 -6.47 2.81 11.91
N LEU A 48 -6.15 1.52 12.00
CA LEU A 48 -5.58 0.75 10.89
C LEU A 48 -6.69 0.00 10.13
N SER A 49 -6.43 -0.31 8.86
CA SER A 49 -7.23 -1.25 8.07
C SER A 49 -6.92 -2.69 8.45
N ASP A 50 -7.72 -3.64 7.96
CA ASP A 50 -7.51 -5.08 8.21
C ASP A 50 -6.16 -5.59 7.68
N GLN A 51 -5.56 -4.85 6.74
CA GLN A 51 -4.24 -5.12 6.17
C GLN A 51 -3.09 -4.40 6.91
N GLY A 52 -3.40 -3.68 8.01
CA GLY A 52 -2.43 -2.99 8.85
C GLY A 52 -1.95 -1.62 8.33
N PHE A 53 -2.56 -1.09 7.25
CA PHE A 53 -2.27 0.25 6.75
C PHE A 53 -3.11 1.32 7.44
N PHE A 54 -2.75 2.60 7.36
CA PHE A 54 -3.58 3.66 7.94
C PHE A 54 -4.93 3.76 7.24
N LYS A 55 -6.01 3.78 8.03
CA LYS A 55 -7.37 3.88 7.50
C LYS A 55 -7.72 5.34 7.21
N VAL A 56 -8.07 5.62 5.96
CA VAL A 56 -8.67 6.89 5.53
C VAL A 56 -10.13 6.90 5.99
N ALA A 57 -10.54 8.00 6.63
CA ALA A 57 -11.92 8.22 7.08
C ALA A 57 -12.70 9.09 6.08
N GLU A 58 -12.06 10.13 5.54
CA GLU A 58 -12.67 11.06 4.58
C GLU A 58 -11.86 11.07 3.29
N ALA A 59 -12.48 10.67 2.19
CA ALA A 59 -11.81 10.71 0.90
C ALA A 59 -11.52 12.17 0.49
N PRO A 60 -10.33 12.48 -0.07
CA PRO A 60 -9.33 11.53 -0.56
C PRO A 60 -8.23 11.13 0.45
N VAL A 61 -8.03 11.89 1.54
CA VAL A 61 -6.81 11.81 2.39
C VAL A 61 -7.04 12.06 3.89
N GLY A 62 -8.27 12.31 4.32
CA GLY A 62 -8.59 12.65 5.70
C GLY A 62 -8.54 11.43 6.64
N SER A 63 -7.93 11.59 7.80
CA SER A 63 -7.98 10.58 8.86
C SER A 63 -9.14 10.85 9.83
N ALA A 64 -9.42 9.90 10.73
CA ALA A 64 -10.39 10.11 11.82
C ALA A 64 -9.94 11.18 12.84
N VAL A 65 -8.69 11.62 12.77
CA VAL A 65 -8.08 12.57 13.70
C VAL A 65 -7.91 13.91 12.98
N GLY A 66 -8.62 14.93 13.48
CA GLY A 66 -8.60 16.27 12.88
C GLY A 66 -7.18 16.85 12.79
N GLY A 67 -6.80 17.32 11.60
CA GLY A 67 -5.48 17.86 11.31
C GLY A 67 -4.42 16.82 10.93
N VAL A 68 -4.78 15.53 10.89
CA VAL A 68 -3.92 14.46 10.38
C VAL A 68 -4.47 13.93 9.06
N PHE A 69 -3.60 13.89 8.06
CA PHE A 69 -3.91 13.46 6.69
C PHE A 69 -2.96 12.34 6.27
N ILE A 70 -3.44 11.44 5.42
CA ILE A 70 -2.75 10.23 4.98
C ILE A 70 -2.62 10.27 3.46
N ALA A 71 -1.41 10.02 2.94
CA ALA A 71 -1.14 10.01 1.50
C ALA A 71 -0.06 8.98 1.14
N GLY A 72 -0.04 8.57 -0.12
CA GLY A 72 0.96 7.66 -0.65
C GLY A 72 0.74 6.23 -0.15
N THR A 73 1.78 5.39 -0.11
CA THR A 73 1.62 3.97 0.24
C THR A 73 1.25 3.71 1.71
N ALA A 74 1.05 4.75 2.52
CA ALA A 74 0.70 4.68 3.93
C ALA A 74 -0.69 4.09 4.20
N ASN A 75 -1.67 4.30 3.31
CA ASN A 75 -3.02 3.71 3.37
C ASN A 75 -3.18 2.49 2.41
N GLY A 76 -2.10 1.99 1.81
CA GLY A 76 -2.12 0.80 0.96
C GLY A 76 -1.27 0.93 -0.31
N LEU A 77 -0.98 -0.20 -0.92
CA LEU A 77 -0.24 -0.28 -2.18
C LEU A 77 -1.01 0.40 -3.30
N LYS A 78 -0.31 1.24 -4.06
CA LYS A 78 -0.83 1.89 -5.26
C LYS A 78 0.31 2.30 -6.18
N ASP A 79 -0.05 2.68 -7.39
CA ASP A 79 0.90 3.20 -8.37
C ASP A 79 1.39 4.61 -8.01
N ILE A 80 2.45 5.03 -8.69
CA ILE A 80 3.10 6.33 -8.48
C ILE A 80 2.13 7.50 -8.76
N PRO A 81 1.35 7.51 -9.87
CA PRO A 81 0.40 8.59 -10.14
C PRO A 81 -0.65 8.74 -9.04
N SER A 82 -1.19 7.64 -8.50
CA SER A 82 -2.16 7.71 -7.42
C SER A 82 -1.54 8.24 -6.13
N CYS A 83 -0.29 7.88 -5.82
CA CYS A 83 0.45 8.48 -4.70
C CYS A 83 0.59 10.00 -4.85
N LEU A 84 0.89 10.47 -6.06
CA LEU A 84 1.07 11.90 -6.34
C LEU A 84 -0.25 12.68 -6.23
N ALA A 85 -1.35 12.08 -6.69
CA ALA A 85 -2.68 12.65 -6.56
C ALA A 85 -3.07 12.83 -5.08
N GLU A 86 -2.86 11.79 -4.25
CA GLU A 86 -3.10 11.87 -2.80
C GLU A 86 -2.18 12.90 -2.13
N ALA A 87 -0.90 12.96 -2.48
CA ALA A 87 0.03 13.95 -1.92
C ALA A 87 -0.44 15.38 -2.20
N SER A 88 -0.90 15.65 -3.43
CA SER A 88 -1.43 16.95 -3.85
C SER A 88 -2.72 17.29 -3.12
N ALA A 89 -3.63 16.33 -3.00
CA ALA A 89 -4.86 16.49 -2.25
C ALA A 89 -4.59 16.77 -0.76
N SER A 90 -3.64 16.06 -0.14
CA SER A 90 -3.23 16.28 1.24
C SER A 90 -2.71 17.69 1.48
N ALA A 91 -1.92 18.24 0.55
CA ALA A 91 -1.43 19.61 0.67
C ALA A 91 -2.59 20.63 0.65
N ILE A 92 -3.58 20.44 -0.22
CA ILE A 92 -4.77 21.30 -0.31
C ILE A 92 -5.61 21.19 0.96
N CYS A 93 -5.90 19.98 1.43
CA CYS A 93 -6.68 19.76 2.65
C CYS A 93 -6.00 20.35 3.89
N VAL A 94 -4.67 20.24 4.01
CA VAL A 94 -3.90 20.89 5.08
C VAL A 94 -4.03 22.41 4.99
N ALA A 95 -3.86 23.00 3.80
CA ALA A 95 -3.98 24.44 3.62
C ALA A 95 -5.39 24.96 3.97
N GLN A 96 -6.43 24.22 3.60
CA GLN A 96 -7.81 24.54 3.98
C GLN A 96 -8.00 24.45 5.50
N PHE A 97 -7.56 23.36 6.12
CA PHE A 97 -7.67 23.15 7.57
C PHE A 97 -6.98 24.26 8.38
N LEU A 98 -5.81 24.73 7.91
CA LEU A 98 -5.09 25.84 8.55
C LEU A 98 -5.83 27.18 8.38
N ARG A 99 -6.45 27.43 7.23
CA ARG A 99 -7.22 28.65 6.96
C ARG A 99 -8.46 28.75 7.85
N GLU A 100 -9.14 27.64 8.12
CA GLU A 100 -10.32 27.61 8.98
C GLU A 100 -10.01 27.89 10.47
N ARG A 101 -8.73 27.86 10.86
CA ARG A 101 -8.26 28.04 12.25
C ARG A 101 -7.46 29.32 12.47
N THR A 102 -7.26 30.13 11.44
CA THR A 102 -6.61 31.45 11.49
C THR A 102 -7.67 32.53 11.38
#